data_AF-A0A3D1YGY9-F1
#
_entry.id   AF-A0A3D1YGY9-F1
#
_cell.length_a   1.000
_cell.length_b   1.000
_cell.length_c   1.000
_cell.angle_alpha   90.00
_cell.angle_beta   90.00
_cell.angle_gamma   90.00
#
_symmetry.space_group_name_H-M   'P 1'
#
loop_
_entity.id
_entity.type
_entity.pdbx_description
1 polymer ?
#
loop_
_entity_poly.entity_id
_entity_poly.type
_entity_poly.pdbx_seq_one_letter_code
_entity_poly.pdbx_strand_id
1 'polypeptide(L)'
;MKYAIKTFMLFAAIVIITLGCNSEYIDSGEPIVATEISKEFVAPAQSPDLSDKSLELLNKIEFLEKQLRDNQDKESFTSVSAEANPSPQNLNSESAYHFDSLSQIEKAELIQSLPDPDLNTPPSAKITILNYSSYSTDDINRWVALAESKMSTRKSNILAWIYPVGELILPEQEIRGDPFMKHSVILTPAEIDTLMQSIETWLKADECMGSRNRKDHLKEELNRYRMWFEEGGDASTQATLCAETRIVAIGVSKHMRENEPLSNFQNLLIHEFYHSFQQDLDKEGKCRQKMEQENSNSRWFIEGAAHYFSEKVTSEINGNYNPLNKILENAWNLHKREGETRIDGGALDKSGAVGLQLLIEKELLIENAIMDGSLFHNCARELIYDKDSPELQHVRNSWYLINKNDEQFSLMPEAYIP
;
A
#
# COMPACT_ATOMS: atom_id res chain seq x y z
N MET A 1 -17.44 11.09 19.48
CA MET A 1 -17.22 11.95 18.29
C MET A 1 -15.91 12.77 18.35
N LYS A 2 -14.83 12.23 18.93
CA LYS A 2 -13.46 12.81 18.92
C LYS A 2 -12.35 11.75 18.75
N TYR A 3 -12.72 10.53 18.33
CA TYR A 3 -11.79 9.39 18.20
C TYR A 3 -11.65 8.86 16.76
N ALA A 4 -12.32 9.48 15.77
CA ALA A 4 -12.29 9.03 14.37
C ALA A 4 -11.24 9.75 13.49
N ILE A 5 -10.50 10.72 14.04
CA ILE A 5 -9.57 11.57 13.25
C ILE A 5 -8.12 11.04 13.29
N LYS A 6 -7.80 10.08 14.16
CA LYS A 6 -6.43 9.51 14.24
C LYS A 6 -6.20 8.28 13.35
N THR A 7 -7.25 7.59 12.91
CA THR A 7 -7.10 6.36 12.11
C THR A 7 -6.91 6.64 10.61
N PHE A 8 -7.27 7.83 10.13
CA PHE A 8 -7.19 8.16 8.71
C PHE A 8 -5.80 8.68 8.25
N MET A 9 -4.93 9.08 9.18
CA MET A 9 -3.57 9.52 8.84
C MET A 9 -2.59 8.37 8.56
N LEU A 10 -2.97 7.11 8.84
CA LEU A 10 -2.07 5.98 8.61
C LEU A 10 -2.02 5.53 7.15
N PHE A 11 -3.03 5.84 6.33
CA PHE A 11 -3.08 5.42 4.92
C PHE A 11 -2.44 6.41 3.95
N ALA A 12 -2.29 7.69 4.31
CA ALA A 12 -1.61 8.69 3.48
C ALA A 12 -0.08 8.69 3.67
N ALA A 13 0.44 8.09 4.75
CA ALA A 13 1.88 8.05 5.06
C ALA A 13 2.59 6.76 4.60
N ILE A 14 1.98 5.96 3.71
CA ILE A 14 2.48 4.61 3.37
C ILE A 14 3.31 4.54 2.08
N VAL A 15 3.36 5.58 1.25
CA VAL A 15 4.31 5.64 0.13
C VAL A 15 5.20 6.88 0.30
N ILE A 16 6.51 6.66 0.14
CA ILE A 16 7.65 7.62 0.15
C ILE A 16 8.42 7.74 1.48
N ILE A 17 9.45 6.90 1.62
CA ILE A 17 10.78 7.34 2.09
C ILE A 17 11.72 7.27 0.87
N THR A 18 11.87 8.43 0.22
CA THR A 18 13.01 8.94 -0.56
C THR A 18 13.73 8.02 -1.58
N LEU A 19 13.50 8.32 -2.86
CA LEU A 19 14.58 8.39 -3.84
C LEU A 19 15.52 9.54 -3.43
N GLY A 20 16.83 9.25 -3.35
CA GLY A 20 17.82 10.10 -2.71
C GLY A 20 18.07 11.42 -3.43
N CYS A 21 17.92 12.53 -2.70
CA CYS A 21 18.56 13.80 -3.02
C CYS A 21 19.94 13.85 -2.34
N ASN A 22 21.00 13.89 -3.14
CA ASN A 22 22.36 14.20 -2.69
C ASN A 22 22.44 15.67 -2.22
N SER A 23 22.89 15.89 -0.99
CA SER A 23 23.40 17.18 -0.54
C SER A 23 24.63 16.95 0.35
N GLU A 24 25.81 17.24 -0.19
CA GLU A 24 27.04 17.37 0.59
C GLU A 24 26.84 18.40 1.72
N TYR A 25 27.13 18.03 2.97
CA TYR A 25 27.29 19.01 4.05
C TYR A 25 28.67 18.87 4.70
N ILE A 26 29.35 20.01 4.70
CA ILE A 26 30.63 20.27 5.33
C ILE A 26 30.43 20.37 6.85
N ASP A 27 31.33 19.70 7.56
CA ASP A 27 31.49 19.64 9.02
C ASP A 27 31.80 21.00 9.65
N SER A 28 31.06 21.37 10.71
CA SER A 28 31.59 22.17 11.82
C SER A 28 30.73 21.96 13.06
N GLY A 29 31.26 21.19 14.01
CA GLY A 29 30.60 20.84 15.27
C GLY A 29 30.45 21.97 16.30
N GLU A 30 29.45 21.83 17.17
CA GLU A 30 29.55 21.81 18.63
C GLU A 30 28.16 21.58 19.27
N PRO A 31 28.05 20.96 20.46
CA PRO A 31 26.78 20.53 21.06
C PRO A 31 26.19 21.59 21.99
N ILE A 32 24.85 21.74 22.01
CA ILE A 32 24.14 22.54 23.01
C ILE A 32 23.21 21.66 23.86
N VAL A 33 23.34 21.90 25.16
CA VAL A 33 22.84 21.21 26.35
C VAL A 33 21.31 21.31 26.53
N ALA A 34 20.71 20.24 27.04
CA ALA A 34 19.31 20.16 27.46
C ALA A 34 19.04 20.93 28.77
N THR A 35 17.88 21.60 28.86
CA THR A 35 17.33 22.07 30.14
C THR A 35 15.84 21.76 30.25
N GLU A 36 15.48 21.12 31.36
CA GLU A 36 14.12 20.83 31.83
C GLU A 36 13.34 22.10 32.17
N ILE A 37 12.03 22.13 31.90
CA ILE A 37 11.07 22.97 32.63
C ILE A 37 9.78 22.18 32.86
N SER A 38 9.55 21.82 34.13
CA SER A 38 8.29 21.37 34.71
C SER A 38 7.33 22.56 34.96
N LYS A 39 6.01 22.41 34.74
CA LYS A 39 4.97 23.12 35.51
C LYS A 39 3.55 22.54 35.37
N GLU A 40 3.05 22.09 36.53
CA GLU A 40 1.71 22.23 37.12
C GLU A 40 0.42 21.95 36.29
N PHE A 41 -0.25 20.85 36.67
CA PHE A 41 -1.65 20.56 36.38
C PHE A 41 -2.56 21.13 37.49
N VAL A 42 -3.59 21.89 37.10
CA VAL A 42 -4.72 22.29 37.95
C VAL A 42 -5.98 21.60 37.42
N ALA A 43 -6.68 20.86 38.29
CA ALA A 43 -7.94 20.18 37.99
C ALA A 43 -9.15 21.13 38.16
N PRO A 44 -10.22 21.02 37.36
CA PRO A 44 -11.49 21.68 37.64
C PRO A 44 -12.57 20.73 38.19
N ALA A 45 -13.49 21.37 38.90
CA ALA A 45 -14.47 20.82 39.83
C ALA A 45 -15.66 20.04 39.22
N GLN A 46 -16.29 19.24 40.08
CA GLN A 46 -17.48 18.41 39.85
C GLN A 46 -18.74 19.26 39.63
N SER A 47 -19.58 18.89 38.64
CA SER A 47 -20.96 19.37 38.48
C SER A 47 -21.95 18.22 38.74
N PRO A 48 -23.06 18.44 39.49
CA PRO A 48 -24.03 17.41 39.82
C PRO A 48 -25.26 17.51 38.90
N ASP A 49 -25.27 16.83 37.75
CA ASP A 49 -26.51 16.63 36.97
C ASP A 49 -26.45 15.47 35.94
N LEU A 50 -25.54 14.51 36.13
CA LEU A 50 -25.28 13.40 35.19
C LEU A 50 -25.96 12.08 35.60
N SER A 51 -26.62 12.04 36.77
CA SER A 51 -27.22 10.84 37.35
C SER A 51 -28.45 10.35 36.57
N ASP A 52 -29.37 11.25 36.25
CA ASP A 52 -30.70 10.84 35.77
C ASP A 52 -30.71 10.46 34.28
N LYS A 53 -29.86 11.10 33.47
CA LYS A 53 -29.65 10.70 32.06
C LYS A 53 -28.91 9.38 31.94
N SER A 54 -28.01 9.07 32.87
CA SER A 54 -27.28 7.80 32.88
C SER A 54 -28.20 6.63 33.24
N LEU A 55 -29.16 6.86 34.15
CA LEU A 55 -30.18 5.87 34.51
C LEU A 55 -31.19 5.61 33.39
N GLU A 56 -31.58 6.65 32.63
CA GLU A 56 -32.42 6.48 31.43
C GLU A 56 -31.70 5.69 30.32
N LEU A 57 -30.39 5.91 30.17
CA LEU A 57 -29.58 5.17 29.18
C LEU A 57 -29.45 3.69 29.55
N LEU A 58 -29.23 3.38 30.83
CA LEU A 58 -29.15 2.00 31.33
C LEU A 58 -30.46 1.23 31.10
N ASN A 59 -31.61 1.85 31.38
CA ASN A 59 -32.91 1.23 31.15
C ASN A 59 -33.18 0.96 29.65
N LYS A 60 -32.69 1.84 28.75
CA LYS A 60 -32.78 1.62 27.30
C LYS A 60 -31.88 0.48 26.82
N ILE A 61 -30.68 0.33 27.38
CA ILE A 61 -29.77 -0.77 27.05
C ILE A 61 -30.38 -2.10 27.49
N GLU A 62 -30.90 -2.18 28.71
CA GLU A 62 -31.50 -3.41 29.25
C GLU A 62 -32.75 -3.85 28.46
N PHE A 63 -33.55 -2.87 27.98
CA PHE A 63 -34.68 -3.13 27.09
C PHE A 63 -34.25 -3.69 25.72
N LEU A 64 -33.17 -3.14 25.13
CA LEU A 64 -32.65 -3.60 23.84
C LEU A 64 -32.03 -5.00 23.93
N GLU A 65 -31.32 -5.31 25.03
CA GLU A 65 -30.80 -6.66 25.27
C GLU A 65 -31.92 -7.70 25.42
N LYS A 66 -33.03 -7.32 26.05
CA LYS A 66 -34.21 -8.19 26.13
C LYS A 66 -34.81 -8.47 24.74
N GLN A 67 -34.93 -7.45 23.89
CA GLN A 67 -35.40 -7.63 22.51
C GLN A 67 -34.48 -8.52 21.68
N LEU A 68 -33.16 -8.43 21.90
CA LEU A 68 -32.19 -9.28 21.22
C LEU A 68 -32.30 -10.74 21.64
N ARG A 69 -32.49 -11.02 22.94
CA ARG A 69 -32.75 -12.37 23.46
C ARG A 69 -34.05 -12.95 22.92
N ASP A 70 -35.12 -12.16 22.93
CA ASP A 70 -36.44 -12.59 22.44
C ASP A 70 -36.46 -12.86 20.91
N ASN A 71 -35.53 -12.26 20.15
CA ASN A 71 -35.37 -12.52 18.71
C ASN A 71 -34.49 -13.74 18.42
N GLN A 72 -33.48 -14.04 19.25
CA GLN A 72 -32.66 -15.24 19.11
C GLN A 72 -33.45 -16.54 19.40
N ASP A 73 -34.43 -16.48 20.30
CA ASP A 73 -35.29 -17.64 20.60
C ASP A 73 -36.34 -17.93 19.50
N LYS A 74 -36.60 -16.97 18.59
CA LYS A 74 -37.56 -17.13 17.47
C LYS A 74 -36.96 -17.73 16.20
N GLU A 75 -35.64 -17.81 16.07
CA GLU A 75 -34.99 -18.43 14.90
C GLU A 75 -34.76 -19.96 15.05
N SER A 76 -35.17 -20.57 16.17
CA SER A 76 -34.97 -22.03 16.40
C SER A 76 -36.09 -22.96 15.89
N PHE A 77 -37.14 -22.45 15.24
CA PHE A 77 -38.22 -23.29 14.70
C PHE A 77 -38.69 -22.83 13.32
N THR A 78 -38.06 -23.33 12.25
CA THR A 78 -38.71 -23.72 10.99
C THR A 78 -37.68 -24.35 10.03
N SER A 79 -37.72 -25.67 9.86
CA SER A 79 -36.94 -26.39 8.86
C SER A 79 -37.87 -27.15 7.91
N VAL A 80 -38.04 -26.68 6.67
CA VAL A 80 -38.50 -27.49 5.53
C VAL A 80 -37.84 -26.99 4.24
N SER A 81 -36.94 -27.82 3.70
CA SER A 81 -36.40 -27.97 2.33
C SER A 81 -36.67 -26.91 1.24
N ALA A 82 -35.61 -26.38 0.61
CA ALA A 82 -35.12 -26.79 -0.72
C ALA A 82 -34.00 -25.85 -1.26
N GLU A 83 -33.03 -26.45 -1.95
CA GLU A 83 -31.98 -25.87 -2.82
C GLU A 83 -30.79 -25.13 -2.18
N ALA A 84 -29.68 -25.86 -2.06
CA ALA A 84 -28.40 -25.41 -1.52
C ALA A 84 -27.53 -24.72 -2.60
N ASN A 85 -27.31 -23.42 -2.42
CA ASN A 85 -26.08 -22.75 -2.86
C ASN A 85 -25.07 -22.84 -1.70
N PRO A 86 -23.80 -23.25 -1.90
CA PRO A 86 -22.84 -23.27 -0.81
C PRO A 86 -22.33 -21.84 -0.52
N SER A 87 -22.69 -21.34 0.67
CA SER A 87 -22.05 -20.19 1.31
C SER A 87 -20.65 -20.58 1.80
N PRO A 88 -19.61 -19.74 1.65
CA PRO A 88 -18.24 -20.09 2.03
C PRO A 88 -18.04 -19.87 3.54
N GLN A 89 -18.49 -20.81 4.37
CA GLN A 89 -18.14 -20.80 5.80
C GLN A 89 -18.15 -22.18 6.50
N ASN A 90 -18.04 -23.28 5.75
CA ASN A 90 -17.82 -24.61 6.34
C ASN A 90 -16.63 -25.31 5.68
N LEU A 91 -15.42 -24.97 6.12
CA LEU A 91 -14.30 -25.90 6.02
C LEU A 91 -14.57 -26.99 7.06
N ASN A 92 -14.95 -28.18 6.61
CA ASN A 92 -15.03 -29.37 7.45
C ASN A 92 -13.71 -29.52 8.23
N SER A 93 -13.78 -29.92 9.50
CA SER A 93 -12.60 -30.04 10.38
C SER A 93 -11.43 -30.81 9.74
N GLU A 94 -11.69 -31.82 8.91
CA GLU A 94 -10.66 -32.57 8.16
C GLU A 94 -9.87 -31.73 7.14
N SER A 95 -10.49 -30.73 6.50
CA SER A 95 -9.83 -29.86 5.52
C SER A 95 -8.88 -28.82 6.15
N ALA A 96 -9.21 -28.35 7.35
CA ALA A 96 -8.33 -27.48 8.12
C ALA A 96 -7.08 -28.22 8.62
N TYR A 97 -7.24 -29.47 9.09
CA TYR A 97 -6.09 -30.31 9.48
C TYR A 97 -5.15 -30.62 8.31
N HIS A 98 -5.67 -30.76 7.09
CA HIS A 98 -4.83 -31.01 5.92
C HIS A 98 -4.05 -29.76 5.48
N PHE A 99 -4.67 -28.57 5.50
CA PHE A 99 -3.97 -27.33 5.16
C PHE A 99 -2.80 -27.04 6.12
N ASP A 100 -2.99 -27.22 7.42
CA ASP A 100 -1.92 -26.99 8.40
C ASP A 100 -0.73 -27.94 8.22
N SER A 101 -0.96 -29.13 7.65
CA SER A 101 0.08 -30.12 7.34
C SER A 101 0.87 -29.86 6.06
N LEU A 102 0.42 -28.93 5.21
CA LEU A 102 1.12 -28.56 3.98
C LEU A 102 2.36 -27.72 4.28
N SER A 103 3.42 -27.93 3.49
CA SER A 103 4.56 -27.03 3.42
C SER A 103 4.13 -25.63 2.96
N GLN A 104 4.97 -24.63 3.19
CA GLN A 104 4.64 -23.26 2.80
C GLN A 104 4.47 -23.11 1.28
N ILE A 105 5.26 -23.83 0.49
CA ILE A 105 5.12 -23.82 -0.97
C ILE A 105 3.83 -24.50 -1.43
N GLU A 106 3.45 -25.64 -0.83
CA GLU A 106 2.17 -26.29 -1.13
C GLU A 106 0.98 -25.39 -0.74
N LYS A 107 1.08 -24.63 0.36
CA LYS A 107 0.07 -23.63 0.75
C LYS A 107 -0.02 -22.50 -0.29
N ALA A 108 1.13 -22.01 -0.76
CA ALA A 108 1.20 -20.97 -1.78
C ALA A 108 0.61 -21.45 -3.12
N GLU A 109 1.00 -22.64 -3.58
CA GLU A 109 0.48 -23.27 -4.81
C GLU A 109 -1.03 -23.54 -4.72
N LEU A 110 -1.49 -24.07 -3.58
CA LEU A 110 -2.91 -24.35 -3.38
C LEU A 110 -3.74 -23.06 -3.44
N ILE A 111 -3.30 -21.98 -2.78
CA ILE A 111 -4.04 -20.70 -2.80
C ILE A 111 -3.98 -20.01 -4.17
N GLN A 112 -2.88 -20.15 -4.92
CA GLN A 112 -2.84 -19.73 -6.33
C GLN A 112 -3.82 -20.51 -7.21
N SER A 113 -4.07 -21.79 -6.88
CA SER A 113 -5.04 -22.61 -7.59
C SER A 113 -6.50 -22.37 -7.16
N LEU A 114 -6.72 -21.71 -6.02
CA LEU A 114 -8.07 -21.45 -5.53
C LEU A 114 -8.73 -20.39 -6.42
N PRO A 115 -9.95 -20.65 -6.91
CA PRO A 115 -10.73 -19.64 -7.57
C PRO A 115 -10.94 -18.47 -6.62
N ASP A 116 -10.68 -17.25 -7.08
CA ASP A 116 -11.03 -16.06 -6.32
C ASP A 116 -12.54 -16.11 -6.03
N PRO A 117 -12.98 -16.09 -4.75
CA PRO A 117 -14.39 -16.26 -4.40
C PRO A 117 -15.29 -15.16 -5.00
N ASP A 118 -14.71 -14.10 -5.54
CA ASP A 118 -15.39 -12.99 -6.20
C ASP A 118 -15.50 -13.11 -7.75
N LEU A 119 -15.24 -14.30 -8.31
CA LEU A 119 -15.28 -14.57 -9.76
C LEU A 119 -16.65 -14.36 -10.45
N ASN A 120 -17.71 -14.00 -9.72
CA ASN A 120 -19.07 -13.93 -10.27
C ASN A 120 -19.42 -12.63 -10.99
N THR A 121 -18.49 -11.69 -11.13
CA THR A 121 -18.69 -10.51 -11.99
C THR A 121 -17.41 -10.23 -12.74
N PRO A 122 -17.37 -10.23 -14.08
CA PRO A 122 -16.21 -9.72 -14.79
C PRO A 122 -16.25 -8.20 -14.67
N PRO A 123 -15.33 -7.52 -13.96
CA PRO A 123 -15.25 -6.10 -14.16
C PRO A 123 -14.57 -5.92 -15.51
N SER A 124 -15.21 -5.16 -16.39
CA SER A 124 -14.52 -4.44 -17.46
C SER A 124 -13.62 -3.38 -16.81
N ALA A 125 -12.71 -3.79 -15.93
CA ALA A 125 -11.92 -2.89 -15.13
C ALA A 125 -11.18 -1.99 -16.11
N LYS A 126 -11.23 -0.67 -15.93
CA LYS A 126 -10.63 0.28 -16.89
C LYS A 126 -9.41 0.93 -16.28
N ILE A 127 -8.46 1.28 -17.14
CA ILE A 127 -7.36 2.17 -16.79
C ILE A 127 -7.57 3.46 -17.57
N THR A 128 -7.65 4.59 -16.87
CA THR A 128 -7.73 5.94 -17.45
C THR A 128 -6.50 6.72 -17.01
N ILE A 129 -5.74 7.27 -17.95
CA ILE A 129 -4.53 8.05 -17.66
C ILE A 129 -4.73 9.49 -18.12
N LEU A 130 -4.59 10.42 -17.19
CA LEU A 130 -4.56 11.86 -17.42
C LEU A 130 -3.09 12.32 -17.40
N ASN A 131 -2.46 12.36 -18.58
CA ASN A 131 -1.05 12.73 -18.70
C ASN A 131 -0.89 14.22 -19.04
N TYR A 132 -0.35 14.98 -18.08
CA TYR A 132 0.06 16.38 -18.21
C TYR A 132 1.59 16.53 -18.18
N SER A 133 2.34 15.43 -18.06
CA SER A 133 3.80 15.45 -18.07
C SER A 133 4.38 15.62 -19.48
N SER A 134 5.69 15.80 -19.57
CA SER A 134 6.42 15.83 -20.84
C SER A 134 6.68 14.45 -21.44
N TYR A 135 6.36 13.35 -20.73
CA TYR A 135 6.56 12.00 -21.25
C TYR A 135 5.45 11.62 -22.24
N SER A 136 5.78 10.77 -23.21
CA SER A 136 4.86 10.31 -24.25
C SER A 136 3.70 9.52 -23.65
N THR A 137 2.46 9.95 -23.92
CA THR A 137 1.24 9.22 -23.52
C THR A 137 1.17 7.83 -24.14
N ASP A 138 1.61 7.66 -25.38
CA ASP A 138 1.63 6.35 -26.05
C ASP A 138 2.61 5.40 -25.37
N ASP A 139 3.75 5.91 -24.91
CA ASP A 139 4.73 5.12 -24.18
C ASP A 139 4.22 4.74 -22.79
N ILE A 140 3.66 5.69 -22.04
CA ILE A 140 3.03 5.43 -20.73
C ILE A 140 1.95 4.35 -20.88
N ASN A 141 1.04 4.49 -21.85
CA ASN A 141 0.00 3.51 -22.10
C ASN A 141 0.58 2.13 -22.42
N ARG A 142 1.64 2.06 -23.23
CA ARG A 142 2.32 0.81 -23.58
C ARG A 142 2.99 0.15 -22.38
N TRP A 143 3.67 0.91 -21.52
CA TRP A 143 4.33 0.39 -20.32
C TRP A 143 3.32 -0.10 -19.29
N VAL A 144 2.25 0.67 -19.06
CA VAL A 144 1.16 0.28 -18.16
C VAL A 144 0.42 -0.95 -18.68
N ALA A 145 0.14 -1.02 -19.99
CA ALA A 145 -0.48 -2.21 -20.60
C ALA A 145 0.42 -3.45 -20.48
N LEU A 146 1.75 -3.29 -20.61
CA LEU A 146 2.68 -4.38 -20.38
C LEU A 146 2.62 -4.86 -18.92
N ALA A 147 2.64 -3.95 -17.96
CA ALA A 147 2.52 -4.28 -16.54
C ALA A 147 1.19 -4.97 -16.22
N GLU A 148 0.07 -4.43 -16.73
CA GLU A 148 -1.26 -5.04 -16.58
C GLU A 148 -1.32 -6.45 -17.19
N SER A 149 -0.71 -6.66 -18.36
CA SER A 149 -0.74 -7.96 -19.06
C SER A 149 -0.09 -9.11 -18.28
N LYS A 150 0.71 -8.80 -17.26
CA LYS A 150 1.34 -9.79 -16.38
C LYS A 150 0.38 -10.26 -15.30
N MET A 151 -0.62 -9.46 -14.94
CA MET A 151 -1.54 -9.77 -13.85
C MET A 151 -2.43 -10.96 -14.22
N SER A 152 -2.52 -11.93 -13.31
CA SER A 152 -3.42 -13.07 -13.43
C SER A 152 -4.88 -12.63 -13.53
N THR A 153 -5.27 -11.68 -12.68
CA THR A 153 -6.55 -10.98 -12.71
C THR A 153 -6.40 -9.56 -12.19
N ARG A 154 -7.32 -8.67 -12.58
CA ARG A 154 -7.48 -7.32 -12.00
C ARG A 154 -8.95 -7.01 -11.79
N LYS A 155 -9.27 -6.40 -10.65
CA LYS A 155 -10.64 -6.04 -10.28
C LYS A 155 -10.93 -4.54 -10.35
N SER A 156 -10.01 -3.72 -9.90
CA SER A 156 -10.28 -2.31 -9.64
C SER A 156 -10.17 -1.44 -10.90
N ASN A 157 -11.10 -0.51 -11.11
CA ASN A 157 -10.94 0.63 -12.00
C ASN A 157 -9.82 1.54 -11.50
N ILE A 158 -8.96 1.98 -12.42
CA ILE A 158 -7.80 2.81 -12.11
C ILE A 158 -7.92 4.14 -12.83
N LEU A 159 -7.89 5.23 -12.06
CA LEU A 159 -7.64 6.56 -12.58
C LEU A 159 -6.23 6.97 -12.18
N ALA A 160 -5.39 7.25 -13.17
CA ALA A 160 -4.05 7.77 -12.97
C ALA A 160 -3.95 9.20 -13.48
N TRP A 161 -3.22 10.05 -12.77
CA TRP A 161 -2.79 11.35 -13.29
C TRP A 161 -1.29 11.55 -13.07
N ILE A 162 -0.64 12.08 -14.09
CA ILE A 162 0.80 12.29 -14.12
C ILE A 162 1.01 13.75 -14.51
N TYR A 163 1.68 14.52 -13.67
CA TYR A 163 1.81 15.97 -13.84
C TYR A 163 3.21 16.45 -13.47
N PRO A 164 3.71 17.54 -14.07
CA PRO A 164 5.01 18.07 -13.75
C PRO A 164 4.94 19.00 -12.54
N VAL A 165 5.92 18.89 -11.65
CA VAL A 165 6.24 19.90 -10.63
C VAL A 165 7.62 20.50 -10.85
N GLY A 166 7.86 21.70 -10.33
CA GLY A 166 9.06 22.50 -10.55
C GLY A 166 10.20 22.16 -9.58
N GLU A 167 10.99 23.18 -9.25
CA GLU A 167 12.05 23.08 -8.25
C GLU A 167 11.48 22.84 -6.85
N LEU A 168 12.18 22.04 -6.06
CA LEU A 168 11.88 21.83 -4.64
C LEU A 168 11.94 23.17 -3.89
N ILE A 169 10.95 23.45 -3.05
CA ILE A 169 10.93 24.65 -2.22
C ILE A 169 11.80 24.42 -0.99
N LEU A 170 12.78 25.32 -0.77
CA LEU A 170 13.67 25.29 0.38
C LEU A 170 13.32 26.39 1.41
N PRO A 171 13.37 26.10 2.73
CA PRO A 171 13.59 24.79 3.32
C PRO A 171 12.45 23.83 2.98
N GLU A 172 12.80 22.54 2.93
CA GLU A 172 11.92 21.42 2.69
C GLU A 172 10.63 21.52 3.52
N GLN A 173 9.49 21.40 2.85
CA GLN A 173 8.16 21.50 3.43
C GLN A 173 7.24 20.46 2.79
N GLU A 174 6.45 19.78 3.62
CA GLU A 174 5.42 18.85 3.18
C GLU A 174 4.09 19.57 2.90
N ILE A 175 3.30 19.01 2.00
CA ILE A 175 1.88 19.32 1.82
C ILE A 175 1.16 19.02 3.14
N ARG A 176 0.24 19.90 3.55
CA ARG A 176 -0.39 19.72 4.85
C ARG A 176 -1.24 18.44 4.89
N GLY A 177 -0.80 17.48 5.69
CA GLY A 177 -1.53 16.23 5.93
C GLY A 177 -1.20 15.11 4.95
N ASP A 178 -0.25 15.34 4.04
CA ASP A 178 0.27 14.37 3.09
C ASP A 178 1.81 14.41 3.12
N PRO A 179 2.52 13.30 2.94
CA PRO A 179 3.99 13.25 3.04
C PRO A 179 4.71 13.80 1.80
N PHE A 180 4.01 14.49 0.90
CA PHE A 180 4.57 14.98 -0.36
C PHE A 180 5.28 16.31 -0.16
N MET A 181 6.46 16.45 -0.74
CA MET A 181 7.25 17.66 -0.70
C MET A 181 6.67 18.73 -1.62
N LYS A 182 6.77 19.98 -1.18
CA LYS A 182 6.33 21.14 -1.96
C LYS A 182 7.37 21.52 -2.99
N HIS A 183 6.94 21.60 -4.24
CA HIS A 183 7.68 22.15 -5.35
C HIS A 183 6.99 23.40 -5.89
N SER A 184 7.71 24.19 -6.67
CA SER A 184 7.10 25.26 -7.47
C SER A 184 6.07 24.68 -8.45
N VAL A 185 4.91 25.32 -8.54
CA VAL A 185 3.81 24.88 -9.42
C VAL A 185 4.15 25.19 -10.88
N ILE A 186 4.04 24.19 -11.76
CA ILE A 186 4.21 24.35 -13.21
C ILE A 186 2.86 24.50 -13.92
N LEU A 187 1.86 23.71 -13.51
CA LEU A 187 0.53 23.77 -14.11
C LEU A 187 -0.07 25.16 -13.94
N THR A 188 -0.66 25.69 -15.01
CA THR A 188 -1.45 26.92 -14.94
C THR A 188 -2.75 26.68 -14.16
N PRO A 189 -3.36 27.72 -13.57
CA PRO A 189 -4.66 27.57 -12.90
C PRO A 189 -5.74 26.93 -13.77
N ALA A 190 -5.75 27.23 -15.08
CA ALA A 190 -6.70 26.65 -16.02
C ALA A 190 -6.46 25.15 -16.27
N GLU A 191 -5.19 24.70 -16.29
CA GLU A 191 -4.85 23.28 -16.38
C GLU A 191 -5.24 22.54 -15.10
N ILE A 192 -4.99 23.13 -13.93
CA ILE A 192 -5.42 22.56 -12.64
C ILE A 192 -6.94 22.40 -12.62
N ASP A 193 -7.70 23.41 -13.03
CA ASP A 193 -9.17 23.33 -13.08
C ASP A 193 -9.66 22.26 -14.06
N THR A 194 -9.01 22.13 -15.23
CA THR A 194 -9.35 21.11 -16.23
C THR A 194 -9.04 19.69 -15.72
N LEU A 195 -7.90 19.51 -15.07
CA LEU A 195 -7.49 18.24 -14.46
C LEU A 195 -8.45 17.86 -13.33
N MET A 196 -8.76 18.79 -12.42
CA MET A 196 -9.71 18.58 -11.34
C MET A 196 -11.12 18.24 -11.85
N GLN A 197 -11.58 18.91 -12.91
CA GLN A 197 -12.87 18.61 -13.52
C GLN A 197 -12.89 17.20 -14.14
N SER A 198 -11.79 16.77 -14.75
CA SER A 198 -11.65 15.43 -15.32
C SER A 198 -11.68 14.36 -14.24
N ILE A 199 -10.94 14.57 -13.14
CA ILE A 199 -10.93 13.68 -11.97
C ILE A 199 -12.32 13.59 -11.32
N GLU A 200 -12.97 14.73 -11.06
CA GLU A 200 -14.31 14.76 -10.48
C GLU A 200 -15.35 14.08 -11.38
N THR A 201 -15.28 14.30 -12.69
CA THR A 201 -16.19 13.67 -13.66
C THR A 201 -16.02 12.15 -13.65
N TRP A 202 -14.78 11.67 -13.64
CA TRP A 202 -14.48 10.24 -13.59
C TRP A 202 -14.99 9.61 -12.28
N LEU A 203 -14.66 10.21 -11.13
CA LEU A 203 -15.07 9.68 -9.82
C LEU A 203 -16.59 9.71 -9.60
N LYS A 204 -17.31 10.68 -10.17
CA LYS A 204 -18.78 10.71 -10.13
C LYS A 204 -19.43 9.64 -11.00
N ALA A 205 -18.76 9.22 -12.07
CA ALA A 205 -19.24 8.17 -12.96
C ALA A 205 -18.90 6.76 -12.44
N ASP A 206 -17.92 6.65 -11.55
CA ASP A 206 -17.53 5.40 -10.91
C ASP A 206 -18.62 4.91 -9.94
N GLU A 207 -18.91 3.60 -9.95
CA GLU A 207 -20.01 3.02 -9.18
C GLU A 207 -19.78 3.13 -7.66
N CYS A 208 -18.53 2.99 -7.23
CA CYS A 208 -18.17 3.13 -5.83
C CYS A 208 -18.20 4.60 -5.38
N MET A 209 -17.46 5.46 -6.07
CA MET A 209 -17.26 6.85 -5.62
C MET A 209 -18.41 7.79 -5.98
N GLY A 210 -19.19 7.48 -7.02
CA GLY A 210 -20.34 8.25 -7.47
C GLY A 210 -21.59 8.08 -6.60
N SER A 211 -21.60 7.10 -5.70
CA SER A 211 -22.75 6.83 -4.82
C SER A 211 -23.04 7.97 -3.84
N ARG A 212 -24.33 8.21 -3.57
CA ARG A 212 -24.80 9.29 -2.69
C ARG A 212 -24.23 9.21 -1.27
N ASN A 213 -23.97 8.00 -0.76
CA ASN A 213 -23.40 7.79 0.58
C ASN A 213 -21.89 8.11 0.66
N ARG A 214 -21.20 8.29 -0.48
CA ARG A 214 -19.76 8.63 -0.54
C ARG A 214 -19.52 10.10 -0.88
N LYS A 215 -20.57 10.93 -0.95
CA LYS A 215 -20.46 12.34 -1.37
C LYS A 215 -19.47 13.15 -0.53
N ASP A 216 -19.46 12.96 0.80
CA ASP A 216 -18.54 13.68 1.68
C ASP A 216 -17.10 13.20 1.49
N HIS A 217 -16.89 11.88 1.39
CA HIS A 217 -15.59 11.28 1.10
C HIS A 217 -15.04 11.74 -0.27
N LEU A 218 -15.87 11.74 -1.32
CA LEU A 218 -15.53 12.28 -2.63
C LEU A 218 -15.08 13.74 -2.53
N LYS A 219 -15.80 14.56 -1.77
CA LYS A 219 -15.45 15.98 -1.58
C LYS A 219 -14.11 16.14 -0.84
N GLU A 220 -13.85 15.31 0.17
CA GLU A 220 -12.58 15.29 0.91
C GLU A 220 -11.41 14.95 -0.01
N GLU A 221 -11.53 13.88 -0.80
CA GLU A 221 -10.51 13.45 -1.76
C GLU A 221 -10.25 14.53 -2.83
N LEU A 222 -11.30 15.14 -3.41
CA LEU A 222 -11.13 16.21 -4.40
C LEU A 222 -10.45 17.46 -3.81
N ASN A 223 -10.74 17.81 -2.56
CA ASN A 223 -10.04 18.93 -1.90
C ASN A 223 -8.56 18.59 -1.69
N ARG A 224 -8.24 17.35 -1.32
CA ARG A 224 -6.87 16.87 -1.14
C ARG A 224 -6.10 16.92 -2.46
N TYR A 225 -6.65 16.37 -3.54
CA TYR A 225 -5.99 16.37 -4.84
C TYR A 225 -5.78 17.78 -5.39
N ARG A 226 -6.75 18.70 -5.20
CA ARG A 226 -6.56 20.11 -5.58
C ARG A 226 -5.39 20.75 -4.83
N MET A 227 -5.23 20.46 -3.54
CA MET A 227 -4.10 20.95 -2.75
C MET A 227 -2.76 20.45 -3.32
N TRP A 228 -2.68 19.19 -3.76
CA TRP A 228 -1.47 18.64 -4.38
C TRP A 228 -1.06 19.44 -5.62
N PHE A 229 -2.04 19.82 -6.46
CA PHE A 229 -1.75 20.62 -7.65
C PHE A 229 -1.42 22.09 -7.33
N GLU A 230 -2.15 22.72 -6.41
CA GLU A 230 -2.00 24.14 -6.08
C GLU A 230 -0.74 24.43 -5.25
N GLU A 231 -0.20 23.44 -4.55
CA GLU A 231 1.03 23.56 -3.75
C GLU A 231 2.22 22.81 -4.35
N GLY A 232 2.04 22.19 -5.53
CA GLY A 232 3.11 21.52 -6.27
C GLY A 232 3.65 20.27 -5.58
N GLY A 233 2.77 19.44 -5.01
CA GLY A 233 3.16 18.19 -4.35
C GLY A 233 3.77 17.19 -5.35
N ASP A 234 4.92 16.62 -5.01
CA ASP A 234 5.59 15.54 -5.76
C ASP A 234 4.98 14.15 -5.47
N ALA A 235 3.65 14.07 -5.52
CA ALA A 235 2.92 12.84 -5.20
C ALA A 235 3.53 11.63 -5.91
N SER A 236 3.81 10.56 -5.19
CA SER A 236 4.15 9.26 -5.75
C SER A 236 3.38 8.25 -4.94
N THR A 237 2.16 7.97 -5.37
CA THR A 237 1.27 7.19 -4.53
C THR A 237 0.18 6.48 -5.31
N GLN A 238 -0.27 5.39 -4.72
CA GLN A 238 -1.52 4.74 -4.98
C GLN A 238 -2.49 5.00 -3.82
N ALA A 239 -3.72 5.46 -4.12
CA ALA A 239 -4.78 5.58 -3.10
C ALA A 239 -5.95 4.62 -3.35
N THR A 240 -6.24 3.79 -2.35
CA THR A 240 -7.36 2.85 -2.34
C THR A 240 -8.61 3.55 -1.83
N LEU A 241 -9.52 3.93 -2.73
CA LEU A 241 -10.76 4.63 -2.34
C LEU A 241 -11.87 3.66 -1.91
N CYS A 242 -11.85 2.45 -2.47
CA CYS A 242 -12.63 1.28 -2.11
C CYS A 242 -12.07 0.06 -2.86
N ALA A 243 -12.62 -1.14 -2.61
CA ALA A 243 -12.20 -2.39 -3.26
C ALA A 243 -12.08 -2.29 -4.78
N GLU A 244 -13.01 -1.62 -5.46
CA GLU A 244 -13.07 -1.55 -6.93
C GLU A 244 -12.49 -0.27 -7.53
N THR A 245 -12.04 0.71 -6.74
CA THR A 245 -11.58 2.01 -7.26
C THR A 245 -10.24 2.40 -6.68
N ARG A 246 -9.27 2.57 -7.58
CA ARG A 246 -7.87 2.86 -7.28
C ARG A 246 -7.45 4.15 -7.99
N ILE A 247 -6.68 4.95 -7.28
CA ILE A 247 -6.00 6.13 -7.81
C ILE A 247 -4.51 5.86 -7.91
N VAL A 248 -3.87 6.40 -8.95
CA VAL A 248 -2.41 6.54 -9.06
C VAL A 248 -2.10 8.02 -9.32
N ALA A 249 -1.25 8.64 -8.51
CA ALA A 249 -0.87 10.04 -8.64
C ALA A 249 0.64 10.17 -8.69
N ILE A 250 1.15 10.79 -9.76
CA ILE A 250 2.59 11.00 -9.98
C ILE A 250 2.89 12.46 -10.31
N GLY A 251 3.46 13.18 -9.35
CA GLY A 251 4.09 14.49 -9.49
C GLY A 251 5.53 14.31 -9.93
N VAL A 252 5.80 14.38 -11.23
CA VAL A 252 7.14 14.23 -11.77
C VAL A 252 7.96 15.46 -11.41
N SER A 253 9.04 15.31 -10.65
CA SER A 253 9.92 16.43 -10.27
C SER A 253 10.74 16.95 -11.45
N LYS A 254 11.24 18.19 -11.35
CA LYS A 254 12.17 18.73 -12.36
C LYS A 254 13.42 17.86 -12.50
N HIS A 255 13.99 17.42 -11.37
CA HIS A 255 15.17 16.58 -11.35
C HIS A 255 14.95 15.28 -12.12
N MET A 256 13.81 14.61 -11.90
CA MET A 256 13.46 13.39 -12.62
C MET A 256 13.34 13.61 -14.13
N ARG A 257 12.78 14.75 -14.58
CA ARG A 257 12.63 15.05 -16.01
C ARG A 257 13.94 15.41 -16.71
N GLU A 258 14.84 16.10 -16.01
CA GLU A 258 15.98 16.78 -16.63
C GLU A 258 17.34 16.13 -16.30
N ASN A 259 17.43 15.36 -15.22
CA ASN A 259 18.70 14.84 -14.70
C ASN A 259 18.75 13.33 -14.52
N GLU A 260 17.59 12.66 -14.48
CA GLU A 260 17.52 11.21 -14.29
C GLU A 260 17.28 10.46 -15.60
N PRO A 261 17.75 9.20 -15.70
CA PRO A 261 17.42 8.36 -16.85
C PRO A 261 15.92 8.05 -16.90
N LEU A 262 15.37 7.90 -18.10
CA LEU A 262 13.96 7.56 -18.32
C LEU A 262 13.51 6.30 -17.55
N SER A 263 14.43 5.35 -17.33
CA SER A 263 14.17 4.14 -16.55
C SER A 263 13.70 4.42 -15.12
N ASN A 264 14.11 5.55 -14.51
CA ASN A 264 13.65 5.90 -13.17
C ASN A 264 12.15 6.27 -13.18
N PHE A 265 11.71 7.05 -14.17
CA PHE A 265 10.29 7.35 -14.33
C PHE A 265 9.48 6.10 -14.68
N GLN A 266 10.00 5.23 -15.56
CA GLN A 266 9.36 3.94 -15.88
C GLN A 266 9.20 3.08 -14.63
N ASN A 267 10.27 2.95 -13.83
CA ASN A 267 10.23 2.17 -12.59
C ASN A 267 9.19 2.73 -11.62
N LEU A 268 9.20 4.05 -11.37
CA LEU A 268 8.21 4.72 -10.52
C LEU A 268 6.78 4.50 -11.01
N LEU A 269 6.55 4.72 -12.31
CA LEU A 269 5.25 4.52 -12.93
C LEU A 269 4.75 3.08 -12.71
N ILE A 270 5.59 2.07 -13.00
CA ILE A 270 5.18 0.68 -12.85
C ILE A 270 5.02 0.30 -11.38
N HIS A 271 5.82 0.85 -10.46
CA HIS A 271 5.69 0.65 -9.01
C HIS A 271 4.31 1.07 -8.52
N GLU A 272 3.91 2.32 -8.79
CA GLU A 272 2.62 2.84 -8.34
C GLU A 272 1.43 2.13 -9.00
N PHE A 273 1.57 1.76 -10.28
CA PHE A 273 0.55 0.95 -10.94
C PHE A 273 0.45 -0.46 -10.37
N TYR A 274 1.56 -1.08 -9.95
CA TYR A 274 1.51 -2.39 -9.32
C TYR A 274 0.71 -2.36 -8.01
N HIS A 275 0.85 -1.32 -7.19
CA HIS A 275 -0.02 -1.13 -6.02
C HIS A 275 -1.50 -1.11 -6.41
N SER A 276 -1.84 -0.51 -7.55
CA SER A 276 -3.23 -0.46 -8.02
C SER A 276 -3.75 -1.81 -8.52
N PHE A 277 -2.86 -2.78 -8.78
CA PHE A 277 -3.19 -4.16 -9.13
C PHE A 277 -3.34 -5.07 -7.90
N GLN A 278 -2.79 -4.68 -6.75
CA GLN A 278 -2.90 -5.44 -5.49
C GLN A 278 -4.37 -5.44 -5.00
N GLN A 279 -4.97 -6.64 -4.93
CA GLN A 279 -6.43 -6.77 -4.81
C GLN A 279 -6.94 -6.69 -3.37
N ASP A 280 -6.14 -7.13 -2.39
CA ASP A 280 -6.59 -7.29 -1.02
C ASP A 280 -6.13 -6.16 -0.08
N LEU A 281 -5.73 -5.00 -0.62
CA LEU A 281 -5.34 -3.83 0.16
C LEU A 281 -6.48 -3.26 1.02
N ASP A 282 -7.73 -3.36 0.53
CA ASP A 282 -8.93 -2.93 1.26
C ASP A 282 -9.66 -4.11 1.95
N LYS A 283 -9.04 -5.29 2.02
CA LYS A 283 -9.74 -6.49 2.50
C LYS A 283 -9.96 -6.44 4.01
N GLU A 284 -11.24 -6.41 4.39
CA GLU A 284 -11.68 -6.37 5.78
C GLU A 284 -11.47 -7.70 6.54
N GLY A 285 -11.84 -7.70 7.82
CA GLY A 285 -11.85 -8.90 8.66
C GLY A 285 -10.46 -9.32 9.11
N LYS A 286 -10.15 -10.63 9.05
CA LYS A 286 -8.86 -11.17 9.52
C LYS A 286 -7.66 -10.57 8.80
N CYS A 287 -7.83 -10.17 7.53
CA CYS A 287 -6.75 -9.55 6.78
C CYS A 287 -6.37 -8.21 7.41
N ARG A 288 -7.31 -7.25 7.45
CA ARG A 288 -7.12 -5.96 8.12
C ARG A 288 -6.64 -6.09 9.56
N GLN A 289 -7.21 -7.02 10.33
CA GLN A 289 -6.78 -7.28 11.71
C GLN A 289 -5.31 -7.69 11.84
N LYS A 290 -4.74 -8.41 10.86
CA LYS A 290 -3.31 -8.76 10.82
C LYS A 290 -2.45 -7.64 10.27
N MET A 291 -2.94 -6.93 9.24
CA MET A 291 -2.26 -5.76 8.66
C MET A 291 -2.02 -4.65 9.69
N GLU A 292 -2.98 -4.43 10.59
CA GLU A 292 -2.93 -3.38 11.62
C GLU A 292 -2.08 -3.77 12.85
N GLN A 293 -1.56 -5.00 12.92
CA GLN A 293 -0.69 -5.41 14.02
C GLN A 293 0.68 -4.77 13.90
N GLU A 294 1.27 -4.47 15.05
CA GLU A 294 2.69 -4.11 15.12
C GLU A 294 3.54 -5.23 14.49
N ASN A 295 4.54 -4.81 13.72
CA ASN A 295 5.45 -5.71 13.01
C ASN A 295 4.74 -6.64 12.01
N SER A 296 3.56 -6.29 11.51
CA SER A 296 2.90 -6.99 10.39
C SER A 296 3.84 -7.16 9.18
N ASN A 297 3.60 -8.19 8.37
CA ASN A 297 4.34 -8.40 7.12
C ASN A 297 3.91 -7.42 6.01
N SER A 298 2.76 -6.78 6.15
CA SER A 298 2.09 -6.12 5.05
C SER A 298 2.89 -5.02 4.40
N ARG A 299 3.49 -4.12 5.18
CA ARG A 299 4.19 -2.95 4.61
C ARG A 299 5.33 -3.37 3.69
N TRP A 300 6.24 -4.21 4.17
CA TRP A 300 7.40 -4.63 3.38
C TRP A 300 7.03 -5.60 2.25
N PHE A 301 5.97 -6.41 2.41
CA PHE A 301 5.44 -7.22 1.30
C PHE A 301 4.84 -6.33 0.20
N ILE A 302 4.04 -5.34 0.56
CA ILE A 302 3.32 -4.44 -0.37
C ILE A 302 4.32 -3.62 -1.19
N GLU A 303 5.21 -2.89 -0.53
CA GLU A 303 6.21 -2.05 -1.20
C GLU A 303 7.30 -2.89 -1.85
N GLY A 304 7.74 -3.96 -1.19
CA GLY A 304 8.76 -4.86 -1.71
C GLY A 304 8.34 -5.55 -2.99
N ALA A 305 7.08 -5.99 -3.08
CA ALA A 305 6.56 -6.60 -4.30
C ALA A 305 6.41 -5.59 -5.43
N ALA A 306 6.00 -4.35 -5.12
CA ALA A 306 5.93 -3.27 -6.10
C ALA A 306 7.31 -2.95 -6.67
N HIS A 307 8.33 -2.85 -5.82
CA HIS A 307 9.72 -2.60 -6.25
C HIS A 307 10.30 -3.79 -7.04
N TYR A 308 10.06 -5.02 -6.57
CA TYR A 308 10.51 -6.22 -7.27
C TYR A 308 9.90 -6.30 -8.69
N PHE A 309 8.58 -6.11 -8.77
CA PHE A 309 7.84 -6.14 -10.02
C PHE A 309 8.30 -5.01 -10.96
N SER A 310 8.40 -3.78 -10.46
CA SER A 310 8.75 -2.62 -11.27
C SER A 310 10.15 -2.73 -11.87
N GLU A 311 11.14 -3.24 -11.12
CA GLU A 311 12.51 -3.47 -11.63
C GLU A 311 12.54 -4.52 -12.74
N LYS A 312 11.76 -5.60 -12.59
CA LYS A 312 11.64 -6.67 -13.60
C LYS A 312 10.98 -6.17 -14.88
N VAL A 313 9.83 -5.50 -14.77
CA VAL A 313 9.10 -4.96 -15.93
C VAL A 313 9.90 -3.84 -16.62
N THR A 314 10.53 -2.96 -15.85
CA THR A 314 11.36 -1.88 -16.42
C THR A 314 12.57 -2.45 -17.14
N SER A 315 13.19 -3.51 -16.61
CA SER A 315 14.27 -4.21 -17.30
C SER A 315 13.81 -4.80 -18.64
N GLU A 316 12.62 -5.41 -18.68
CA GLU A 316 12.02 -5.93 -19.91
C GLU A 316 11.74 -4.82 -20.94
N ILE A 317 11.17 -3.68 -20.50
CA ILE A 317 10.90 -2.51 -21.36
C ILE A 317 12.18 -2.03 -22.05
N ASN A 318 13.31 -2.04 -21.32
CA ASN A 318 14.58 -1.52 -21.81
C ASN A 318 15.50 -2.58 -22.43
N GLY A 319 15.09 -3.85 -22.47
CA GLY A 319 15.93 -4.95 -22.94
C GLY A 319 17.17 -5.18 -22.06
N ASN A 320 17.10 -4.84 -20.77
CA ASN A 320 18.12 -5.15 -19.77
C ASN A 320 17.85 -6.54 -19.17
N TYR A 321 18.91 -7.31 -18.93
CA TYR A 321 18.81 -8.72 -18.56
C TYR A 321 19.12 -9.00 -17.08
N ASN A 322 19.42 -8.00 -16.25
CA ASN A 322 19.79 -8.24 -14.84
C ASN A 322 19.02 -7.39 -13.81
N PRO A 323 17.69 -7.54 -13.74
CA PRO A 323 16.86 -6.86 -12.73
C PRO A 323 17.24 -7.23 -11.29
N LEU A 324 17.69 -8.47 -11.05
CA LEU A 324 18.07 -8.90 -9.70
C LEU A 324 19.29 -8.13 -9.18
N ASN A 325 20.29 -7.90 -10.04
CA ASN A 325 21.44 -7.09 -9.66
C ASN A 325 21.03 -5.68 -9.24
N LYS A 326 20.02 -5.10 -9.91
CA LYS A 326 19.50 -3.77 -9.59
C LYS A 326 18.77 -3.74 -8.24
N ILE A 327 17.93 -4.73 -7.98
CA ILE A 327 17.26 -4.91 -6.69
C ILE A 327 18.30 -5.01 -5.54
N LEU A 328 19.32 -5.86 -5.73
CA LEU A 328 20.38 -6.04 -4.73
C LEU A 328 21.27 -4.80 -4.59
N GLU A 329 21.57 -4.09 -5.68
CA GLU A 329 22.30 -2.82 -5.65
C GLU A 329 21.55 -1.78 -4.81
N ASN A 330 20.24 -1.61 -5.04
CA ASN A 330 19.44 -0.62 -4.33
C ASN A 330 19.41 -0.91 -2.82
N ALA A 331 19.21 -2.17 -2.43
CA ALA A 331 19.22 -2.60 -1.03
C ALA A 331 20.62 -2.52 -0.38
N TRP A 332 21.68 -2.84 -1.13
CA TRP A 332 23.05 -2.68 -0.64
C TRP A 332 23.37 -1.21 -0.36
N ASN A 333 22.97 -0.30 -1.26
CA ASN A 333 23.16 1.14 -1.05
C ASN A 333 22.38 1.64 0.16
N LEU A 334 21.14 1.18 0.37
CA LEU A 334 20.33 1.48 1.56
C LEU A 334 21.09 1.08 2.83
N HIS A 335 21.50 -0.19 2.94
CA HIS A 335 22.23 -0.68 4.11
C HIS A 335 23.57 0.04 4.32
N LYS A 336 24.37 0.23 3.26
CA LYS A 336 25.72 0.81 3.39
C LYS A 336 25.73 2.30 3.69
N ARG A 337 24.76 3.06 3.17
CA ARG A 337 24.72 4.51 3.36
C ARG A 337 23.96 4.90 4.60
N GLU A 338 22.85 4.23 4.89
CA GLU A 338 21.92 4.62 5.95
C GLU A 338 22.08 3.75 7.21
N GLY A 339 22.81 2.64 7.13
CA GLY A 339 22.97 1.71 8.25
C GLY A 339 21.69 0.92 8.57
N GLU A 340 20.69 0.95 7.68
CA GLU A 340 19.42 0.27 7.87
C GLU A 340 19.61 -1.25 7.85
N THR A 341 18.99 -1.92 8.81
CA THR A 341 19.03 -3.39 8.98
C THR A 341 17.65 -3.98 9.24
N ARG A 342 16.66 -3.15 9.57
CA ARG A 342 15.28 -3.56 9.71
C ARG A 342 14.63 -3.63 8.34
N ILE A 343 13.92 -4.73 8.07
CA ILE A 343 13.19 -4.87 6.80
C ILE A 343 12.11 -3.80 6.63
N ASP A 344 11.56 -3.30 7.74
CA ASP A 344 10.47 -2.33 7.80
C ASP A 344 10.95 -0.90 8.12
N GLY A 345 12.27 -0.68 8.10
CA GLY A 345 12.89 0.62 8.29
C GLY A 345 13.25 1.28 6.95
N GLY A 346 13.44 2.61 6.98
CA GLY A 346 13.88 3.41 5.82
C GLY A 346 13.07 3.17 4.53
N ALA A 347 13.80 3.01 3.42
CA ALA A 347 13.25 2.68 2.10
C ALA A 347 12.85 1.18 2.02
N LEU A 348 11.69 0.88 2.61
CA LEU A 348 11.19 -0.47 2.84
C LEU A 348 10.79 -1.25 1.58
N ASP A 349 10.61 -0.55 0.46
CA ASP A 349 10.48 -1.07 -0.89
C ASP A 349 11.73 -1.88 -1.30
N LYS A 350 12.92 -1.34 -1.03
CA LYS A 350 14.21 -1.96 -1.40
C LYS A 350 14.53 -3.16 -0.52
N SER A 351 14.40 -3.02 0.79
CA SER A 351 14.61 -4.13 1.74
C SER A 351 13.57 -5.23 1.55
N GLY A 352 12.31 -4.85 1.33
CA GLY A 352 11.21 -5.77 1.07
C GLY A 352 11.41 -6.59 -0.19
N ALA A 353 11.87 -5.99 -1.30
CA ALA A 353 12.16 -6.69 -2.54
C ALA A 353 13.24 -7.78 -2.37
N VAL A 354 14.30 -7.50 -1.60
CA VAL A 354 15.32 -8.51 -1.27
C VAL A 354 14.77 -9.57 -0.32
N GLY A 355 13.91 -9.19 0.64
CA GLY A 355 13.21 -10.14 1.49
C GLY A 355 12.37 -11.15 0.68
N LEU A 356 11.64 -10.67 -0.33
CA LEU A 356 10.88 -11.53 -1.25
C LEU A 356 11.81 -12.41 -2.09
N GLN A 357 12.95 -11.89 -2.57
CA GLN A 357 13.95 -12.72 -3.24
C GLN A 357 14.46 -13.85 -2.34
N LEU A 358 14.74 -13.57 -1.05
CA LEU A 358 15.17 -14.59 -0.11
C LEU A 358 14.09 -15.67 0.11
N LEU A 359 12.81 -15.30 0.13
CA LEU A 359 11.72 -16.28 0.18
C LEU A 359 11.67 -17.15 -1.09
N ILE A 360 11.97 -16.57 -2.25
CA ILE A 360 12.06 -17.32 -3.52
C ILE A 360 13.23 -18.32 -3.50
N GLU A 361 14.42 -17.86 -3.13
CA GLU A 361 15.62 -18.71 -3.06
C GLU A 361 15.52 -19.82 -2.00
N LYS A 362 14.68 -19.62 -0.98
CA LYS A 362 14.37 -20.62 0.05
C LYS A 362 13.22 -21.55 -0.33
N GLU A 363 12.68 -21.43 -1.54
CA GLU A 363 11.53 -22.21 -2.02
C GLU A 363 10.29 -22.04 -1.12
N LEU A 364 10.11 -20.85 -0.53
CA LEU A 364 8.96 -20.49 0.30
C LEU A 364 7.95 -19.62 -0.45
N LEU A 365 8.38 -18.95 -1.52
CA LEU A 365 7.57 -18.10 -2.40
C LEU A 365 7.91 -18.43 -3.85
N ILE A 366 6.92 -18.46 -4.73
CA ILE A 366 7.14 -18.61 -6.16
C ILE A 366 7.19 -17.21 -6.77
N GLU A 367 8.23 -16.89 -7.56
CA GLU A 367 8.41 -15.57 -8.19
C GLU A 367 7.17 -15.15 -8.98
N ASN A 368 6.53 -16.09 -9.68
CA ASN A 368 5.33 -15.82 -10.46
C ASN A 368 4.20 -15.22 -9.61
N ALA A 369 4.11 -15.54 -8.31
CA ALA A 369 3.10 -14.98 -7.42
C ALA A 369 3.23 -13.46 -7.24
N ILE A 370 4.46 -12.95 -7.31
CA ILE A 370 4.73 -11.51 -7.37
C ILE A 370 4.40 -11.02 -8.77
N MET A 371 4.91 -11.70 -9.80
CA MET A 371 4.80 -11.22 -11.18
C MET A 371 3.37 -11.18 -11.72
N ASP A 372 2.47 -12.03 -11.22
CA ASP A 372 1.06 -12.08 -11.64
C ASP A 372 0.08 -11.49 -10.62
N GLY A 373 0.59 -10.87 -9.55
CA GLY A 373 -0.19 -10.23 -8.49
C GLY A 373 -0.90 -11.19 -7.52
N SER A 374 -0.83 -12.51 -7.71
CA SER A 374 -1.56 -13.48 -6.89
C SER A 374 -1.08 -13.54 -5.42
N LEU A 375 0.09 -13.00 -5.10
CA LEU A 375 0.55 -12.74 -3.73
C LEU A 375 -0.42 -11.86 -2.93
N PHE A 376 -1.21 -11.04 -3.62
CA PHE A 376 -2.23 -10.14 -3.05
C PHE A 376 -3.65 -10.64 -3.31
N HIS A 377 -3.80 -11.95 -3.55
CA HIS A 377 -5.08 -12.61 -3.52
C HIS A 377 -5.29 -13.21 -2.13
N ASN A 378 -6.53 -13.13 -1.66
CA ASN A 378 -6.96 -13.79 -0.43
C ASN A 378 -6.14 -13.47 0.84
N CYS A 379 -5.42 -12.34 0.89
CA CYS A 379 -4.56 -11.99 2.01
C CYS A 379 -3.39 -12.97 2.23
N ALA A 380 -2.90 -13.60 1.16
CA ALA A 380 -1.82 -14.59 1.23
C ALA A 380 -0.58 -14.06 1.98
N ARG A 381 -0.20 -12.79 1.76
CA ARG A 381 0.94 -12.13 2.44
C ARG A 381 0.90 -12.16 3.98
N GLU A 382 -0.29 -12.23 4.59
CA GLU A 382 -0.46 -12.23 6.05
C GLU A 382 -0.89 -13.59 6.62
N LEU A 383 -1.56 -14.41 5.80
CA LEU A 383 -2.16 -15.67 6.22
C LEU A 383 -1.27 -16.88 5.96
N ILE A 384 -0.40 -16.83 4.94
CA ILE A 384 0.56 -17.90 4.62
C ILE A 384 1.90 -17.58 5.28
N TYR A 385 2.38 -16.36 5.04
CA TYR A 385 3.64 -15.88 5.59
C TYR A 385 3.38 -15.34 6.99
N ASP A 386 3.35 -16.22 7.98
CA ASP A 386 3.21 -15.82 9.37
C ASP A 386 4.49 -15.10 9.82
N LYS A 387 4.34 -13.89 10.35
CA LYS A 387 5.44 -13.08 10.88
C LYS A 387 6.20 -13.81 11.98
N ASP A 388 5.57 -14.72 12.71
CA ASP A 388 6.19 -15.42 13.85
C ASP A 388 6.93 -16.71 13.44
N SER A 389 6.91 -17.07 12.14
CA SER A 389 7.67 -18.23 11.66
C SER A 389 9.19 -17.99 11.69
N PRO A 390 10.01 -19.00 12.05
CA PRO A 390 11.47 -18.88 12.07
C PRO A 390 12.04 -18.43 10.72
N GLU A 391 11.47 -18.91 9.62
CA GLU A 391 11.91 -18.58 8.27
C GLU A 391 11.70 -17.10 7.95
N LEU A 392 10.52 -16.54 8.29
CA LEU A 392 10.25 -15.11 8.08
C LEU A 392 11.12 -14.24 8.98
N GLN A 393 11.33 -14.64 10.24
CA GLN A 393 12.24 -13.93 11.14
C GLN A 393 13.68 -13.92 10.61
N HIS A 394 14.14 -15.03 10.04
CA HIS A 394 15.44 -15.09 9.39
C HIS A 394 15.54 -14.13 8.20
N VAL A 395 14.54 -14.12 7.31
CA VAL A 395 14.50 -13.20 6.16
C VAL A 395 14.58 -11.73 6.63
N ARG A 396 13.80 -11.38 7.65
CA ARG A 396 13.81 -10.03 8.26
C ARG A 396 15.19 -9.62 8.78
N ASN A 397 15.97 -10.59 9.27
CA ASN A 397 17.27 -10.35 9.89
C ASN A 397 18.46 -10.51 8.92
N SER A 398 18.22 -10.86 7.66
CA SER A 398 19.28 -11.22 6.70
C SER A 398 19.21 -10.53 5.33
N TRP A 399 18.14 -9.79 5.02
CA TRP A 399 17.99 -9.11 3.72
C TRP A 399 19.17 -8.21 3.34
N TYR A 400 19.87 -7.62 4.31
CA TYR A 400 21.00 -6.71 4.08
C TYR A 400 22.34 -7.42 3.87
N LEU A 401 22.39 -8.76 4.01
CA LEU A 401 23.60 -9.57 3.81
C LEU A 401 23.90 -9.73 2.33
N ILE A 402 24.36 -8.64 1.72
CA ILE A 402 24.64 -8.51 0.30
C ILE A 402 26.12 -8.19 0.11
N ASN A 403 26.79 -8.99 -0.74
CA ASN A 403 28.14 -8.73 -1.18
C ASN A 403 28.15 -7.91 -2.48
N LYS A 404 29.16 -7.05 -2.63
CA LYS A 404 29.43 -6.28 -3.85
C LYS A 404 30.79 -6.72 -4.40
N ASN A 405 30.78 -7.28 -5.61
CA ASN A 405 31.97 -7.61 -6.39
C ASN A 405 31.94 -6.76 -7.67
N ASP A 406 32.72 -5.69 -7.70
CA ASP A 406 32.67 -4.68 -8.77
C ASP A 406 31.26 -4.10 -8.97
N GLU A 407 30.63 -4.34 -10.13
CA GLU A 407 29.26 -3.91 -10.46
C GLU A 407 28.22 -5.01 -10.20
N GLN A 408 28.64 -6.16 -9.67
CA GLN A 408 27.77 -7.29 -9.38
C GLN A 408 27.44 -7.39 -7.90
N PHE A 409 26.18 -7.65 -7.60
CA PHE A 409 25.65 -7.81 -6.25
C PHE A 409 25.07 -9.22 -6.10
N SER A 410 25.35 -9.86 -4.96
CA SER A 410 24.87 -11.19 -4.63
C SER A 410 24.59 -11.32 -3.15
N LEU A 411 23.59 -12.10 -2.77
CA LEU A 411 23.35 -12.46 -1.38
C LEU A 411 24.51 -13.30 -0.84
N MET A 412 24.89 -13.05 0.41
CA MET A 412 25.93 -13.80 1.10
C MET A 412 25.42 -15.18 1.54
N PRO A 413 26.27 -16.21 1.66
CA PRO A 413 25.86 -17.52 2.16
C PRO A 413 25.10 -17.49 3.50
N GLU A 414 25.48 -16.58 4.38
CA GLU A 414 24.85 -16.36 5.70
C GLU A 414 23.40 -15.89 5.58
N ALA A 415 23.01 -15.28 4.46
CA ALA A 415 21.62 -14.92 4.20
C ALA A 415 20.69 -16.14 4.07
N TYR A 416 21.26 -17.32 3.80
CA TYR A 416 20.50 -18.55 3.57
C TYR A 416 20.42 -19.45 4.81
N ILE A 417 21.30 -19.27 5.79
CA ILE A 417 21.46 -20.17 6.95
C ILE A 417 20.79 -19.55 8.19
N PRO A 418 19.73 -20.18 8.76
CA PRO A 418 19.04 -19.70 9.98
C PRO A 418 19.89 -19.68 11.25
#